data_AF-A0A959FYQ9-F1
#
_entry.id   AF-A0A959FYQ9-F1
#
_cell.length_a   1.000
_cell.length_b   1.000
_cell.length_c   1.000
_cell.angle_alpha   90.00
_cell.angle_beta   90.00
_cell.angle_gamma   90.00
#
_symmetry.space_group_name_H-M   'P 1'
#
loop_
_entity.id
_entity.type
_entity.pdbx_description
1 polymer ?
#
loop_
_entity_poly.entity_id
_entity_poly.type
_entity_poly.pdbx_seq_one_letter_code
_entity_poly.pdbx_strand_id
1 'polypeptide(L)'
;MTRIVQILAVFLLLSAFAPPAQGQAFLRRVVKKAQKLFQDEGALSDYYLYEDHRLIATELSFLIDPDEFIQYPFNLMTDLVIGEYDINLKTGEPRSKKSLRQFANQTLADENSEKRTTILELAYEKNRNLNFLFLVTALGDFGVNSDYQSYYLSTFLKENPGAAQDTMLEKIDRLLGNWRRNYKIPREQIGVVLDFPKLPGSENLQEHFLEMISELNNKGLKVYLKLPLQINAPFYSDPDMLAELNRRVDVFLLK
;
A
#
# COMPACT_ATOMS: atom_id res chain seq x y z
N MET A 1 -22.07 12.96 -18.18
CA MET A 1 -20.79 12.65 -18.85
C MET A 1 -20.19 11.41 -18.20
N THR A 2 -20.98 10.33 -18.21
CA THR A 2 -20.99 9.29 -17.16
C THR A 2 -20.56 7.92 -17.69
N ARG A 3 -20.23 7.85 -18.99
CA ARG A 3 -20.13 6.59 -19.73
C ARG A 3 -18.70 6.14 -20.02
N ILE A 4 -17.69 7.00 -19.93
CA ILE A 4 -16.34 6.68 -20.41
C ILE A 4 -15.53 5.87 -19.39
N VAL A 5 -15.63 6.20 -18.09
CA VAL A 5 -14.91 5.48 -17.02
C VAL A 5 -15.54 4.10 -16.73
N GLN A 6 -16.88 3.99 -16.82
CA GLN A 6 -17.56 2.70 -16.75
C GLN A 6 -17.10 1.73 -17.84
N ILE A 7 -16.67 2.22 -19.01
CA ILE A 7 -16.24 1.37 -20.11
C ILE A 7 -14.90 0.67 -19.81
N LEU A 8 -13.98 1.30 -19.06
CA LEU A 8 -12.63 0.75 -18.77
C LEU A 8 -12.60 -0.27 -17.63
N ALA A 9 -13.40 -0.09 -16.58
CA ALA A 9 -13.50 -1.05 -15.48
C ALA A 9 -14.31 -2.31 -15.88
N VAL A 10 -15.38 -2.13 -16.67
CA VAL A 10 -16.12 -3.24 -17.30
C VAL A 10 -15.25 -3.94 -18.36
N PHE A 11 -14.22 -3.28 -18.89
CA PHE A 11 -13.28 -3.80 -19.90
C PHE A 11 -12.38 -4.93 -19.39
N LEU A 12 -11.82 -4.77 -18.19
CA LEU A 12 -10.94 -5.75 -17.54
C LEU A 12 -11.73 -6.94 -16.99
N LEU A 13 -12.97 -6.68 -16.54
CA LEU A 13 -13.87 -7.72 -16.05
C LEU A 13 -14.41 -8.60 -17.19
N LEU A 14 -14.85 -8.04 -18.33
CA LEU A 14 -15.43 -8.85 -19.41
C LEU A 14 -14.39 -9.64 -20.24
N SER A 15 -13.14 -9.20 -20.30
CA SER A 15 -12.07 -9.93 -20.99
C SER A 15 -11.63 -11.20 -20.25
N ALA A 16 -11.90 -11.27 -18.94
CA ALA A 16 -11.64 -12.46 -18.13
C ALA A 16 -12.68 -13.59 -18.34
N PHE A 17 -13.84 -13.30 -18.95
CA PHE A 17 -14.96 -14.26 -19.05
C PHE A 17 -15.42 -14.61 -20.48
N ALA A 18 -14.81 -14.04 -21.53
CA ALA A 18 -15.24 -14.28 -22.91
C ALA A 18 -14.40 -15.38 -23.63
N PRO A 19 -15.03 -16.27 -24.43
CA PRO A 19 -14.29 -17.28 -25.20
C PRO A 19 -13.36 -16.64 -26.26
N PRO A 20 -12.20 -17.27 -26.54
CA PRO A 20 -11.03 -16.61 -27.14
C PRO A 20 -11.23 -16.02 -28.55
N ALA A 21 -12.11 -16.58 -29.37
CA ALA A 21 -12.26 -16.13 -30.77
C ALA A 21 -13.17 -14.90 -30.95
N GLN A 22 -14.23 -14.75 -30.14
CA GLN A 22 -15.15 -13.60 -30.22
C GLN A 22 -14.65 -12.42 -29.39
N GLY A 23 -13.93 -12.69 -28.28
CA GLY A 23 -13.30 -11.67 -27.46
C GLY A 23 -12.25 -10.86 -28.22
N GLN A 24 -11.42 -11.49 -29.05
CA GLN A 24 -10.32 -10.80 -29.74
C GLN A 24 -10.77 -9.80 -30.83
N ALA A 25 -11.80 -10.11 -31.61
CA ALA A 25 -12.32 -9.20 -32.64
C ALA A 25 -13.04 -8.00 -32.02
N PHE A 26 -13.76 -8.23 -30.91
CA PHE A 26 -14.38 -7.17 -30.11
C PHE A 26 -13.32 -6.30 -29.42
N LEU A 27 -12.32 -6.90 -28.77
CA LEU A 27 -11.18 -6.21 -28.17
C LEU A 27 -10.43 -5.34 -29.18
N ARG A 28 -10.14 -5.85 -30.39
CA ARG A 28 -9.49 -5.06 -31.45
C ARG A 28 -10.32 -3.85 -31.88
N ARG A 29 -11.64 -3.96 -31.96
CA ARG A 29 -12.53 -2.83 -32.28
C ARG A 29 -12.59 -1.81 -31.16
N VAL A 30 -12.62 -2.25 -29.90
CA VAL A 30 -12.69 -1.34 -28.75
C VAL A 30 -11.34 -0.67 -28.47
N VAL A 31 -10.22 -1.40 -28.56
CA VAL A 31 -8.87 -0.82 -28.46
C VAL A 31 -8.64 0.23 -29.55
N LYS A 32 -9.05 -0.03 -30.80
CA LYS A 32 -9.01 0.98 -31.87
C LYS A 32 -9.85 2.21 -31.55
N LYS A 33 -10.99 2.04 -30.88
CA LYS A 33 -11.89 3.14 -30.51
C LYS A 33 -11.34 3.94 -29.33
N ALA A 34 -10.71 3.27 -28.37
CA ALA A 34 -10.02 3.87 -27.23
C ALA A 34 -8.76 4.62 -27.67
N GLN A 35 -7.90 4.02 -28.51
CA GLN A 35 -6.76 4.70 -29.10
C GLN A 35 -7.15 5.95 -29.87
N LYS A 36 -8.31 5.95 -30.55
CA LYS A 36 -8.84 7.13 -31.24
C LYS A 36 -9.37 8.21 -30.27
N LEU A 37 -9.80 7.82 -29.07
CA LEU A 37 -10.17 8.74 -27.97
C LEU A 37 -8.95 9.30 -27.23
N PHE A 38 -7.82 8.58 -27.24
CA PHE A 38 -6.55 8.98 -26.62
C PHE A 38 -5.59 9.69 -27.59
N GLN A 39 -5.93 9.79 -28.88
CA GLN A 39 -5.17 10.52 -29.90
C GLN A 39 -5.54 12.01 -30.01
N ASP A 40 -6.65 12.44 -29.38
CA ASP A 40 -6.90 13.86 -29.16
C ASP A 40 -6.12 14.28 -27.91
N GLU A 41 -4.96 14.91 -28.12
CA GLU A 41 -4.00 15.38 -27.13
C GLU A 41 -4.54 16.51 -26.25
N GLY A 42 -5.54 16.20 -25.42
CA GLY A 42 -5.86 16.96 -24.21
C GLY A 42 -5.21 16.26 -23.03
N ALA A 43 -4.11 16.81 -22.53
CA ALA A 43 -3.21 16.23 -21.56
C ALA A 43 -3.92 15.45 -20.43
N LEU A 44 -3.53 14.19 -20.24
CA LEU A 44 -3.90 13.38 -19.08
C LEU A 44 -3.62 14.08 -17.73
N SER A 45 -2.81 15.14 -17.72
CA SER A 45 -2.57 16.03 -16.58
C SER A 45 -3.81 16.74 -16.07
N ASP A 46 -4.84 16.90 -16.90
CA ASP A 46 -6.03 17.68 -16.58
C ASP A 46 -7.18 16.82 -16.02
N TYR A 47 -6.98 15.50 -15.95
CA TYR A 47 -7.96 14.56 -15.40
C TYR A 47 -7.72 14.34 -13.91
N TYR A 48 -8.50 15.03 -13.09
CA TYR A 48 -8.63 14.73 -11.66
C TYR A 48 -9.55 13.52 -11.48
N LEU A 49 -9.09 12.50 -10.75
CA LEU A 49 -9.96 11.42 -10.30
C LEU A 49 -10.96 11.96 -9.28
N TYR A 50 -12.24 11.68 -9.53
CA TYR A 50 -13.31 11.91 -8.56
C TYR A 50 -13.09 11.00 -7.34
N GLU A 51 -13.34 11.56 -6.15
CA GLU A 51 -13.06 11.00 -4.81
C GLU A 51 -13.69 9.61 -4.54
N ASP A 52 -14.69 9.19 -5.33
CA ASP A 52 -15.41 7.92 -5.13
C ASP A 52 -14.60 6.66 -5.51
N HIS A 53 -13.49 6.79 -6.24
CA HIS A 53 -12.67 5.66 -6.67
C HIS A 53 -11.21 5.85 -6.26
N ARG A 54 -10.66 4.86 -5.54
CA ARG A 54 -9.26 4.87 -5.10
C ARG A 54 -8.38 4.12 -6.10
N LEU A 55 -7.29 4.75 -6.54
CA LEU A 55 -6.22 4.11 -7.31
C LEU A 55 -4.97 4.05 -6.45
N ILE A 56 -4.58 2.83 -6.09
CA ILE A 56 -3.48 2.55 -5.17
C ILE A 56 -2.34 1.91 -5.96
N ALA A 57 -1.22 2.62 -6.09
CA ALA A 57 0.02 2.07 -6.63
C ALA A 57 0.87 1.47 -5.50
N THR A 58 1.62 0.41 -5.79
CA THR A 58 2.51 -0.23 -4.80
C THR A 58 3.90 -0.41 -5.37
N GLU A 59 4.85 0.30 -4.77
CA GLU A 59 6.26 0.37 -5.15
C GLU A 59 7.12 -0.13 -4.00
N LEU A 60 7.30 -1.45 -3.92
CA LEU A 60 8.17 -2.07 -2.92
C LEU A 60 9.62 -1.66 -3.20
N SER A 61 10.44 -1.57 -2.15
CA SER A 61 11.81 -1.05 -2.23
C SER A 61 12.67 -1.71 -3.31
N PHE A 62 12.45 -2.99 -3.61
CA PHE A 62 13.18 -3.73 -4.64
C PHE A 62 12.64 -3.56 -6.08
N LEU A 63 11.45 -2.98 -6.24
CA LEU A 63 10.82 -2.67 -7.54
C LEU A 63 11.05 -1.23 -7.97
N ILE A 64 11.48 -0.36 -7.05
CA ILE A 64 11.80 1.02 -7.42
C ILE A 64 13.05 0.96 -8.32
N ASP A 65 12.85 1.31 -9.58
CA ASP A 65 13.92 1.56 -10.53
C ASP A 65 14.13 3.08 -10.62
N PRO A 66 15.35 3.59 -10.34
CA PRO A 66 15.66 5.01 -10.38
C PRO A 66 15.25 5.70 -11.68
N ASP A 67 15.30 5.00 -12.82
CA ASP A 67 15.08 5.60 -14.14
C ASP A 67 13.61 5.50 -14.61
N GLU A 68 12.77 4.74 -13.92
CA GLU A 68 11.40 4.43 -14.39
C GLU A 68 10.31 5.26 -13.70
N PHE A 69 10.52 5.69 -12.44
CA PHE A 69 9.46 6.36 -11.69
C PHE A 69 9.12 7.78 -12.19
N ILE A 70 9.93 8.35 -13.08
CA ILE A 70 9.60 9.62 -13.76
C ILE A 70 8.35 9.50 -14.64
N GLN A 71 8.06 8.31 -15.15
CA GLN A 71 6.93 8.04 -16.05
C GLN A 71 5.66 7.62 -15.29
N TYR A 72 5.73 7.52 -13.97
CA TYR A 72 4.60 7.07 -13.18
C TYR A 72 3.45 8.08 -13.22
N PRO A 73 2.20 7.62 -13.41
CA PRO A 73 1.05 8.50 -13.52
C PRO A 73 0.56 8.98 -12.13
N PHE A 74 1.42 9.67 -11.37
CA PHE A 74 1.12 10.12 -10.00
C PHE A 74 -0.13 10.99 -9.89
N ASN A 75 -0.45 11.77 -10.94
CA ASN A 75 -1.66 12.60 -11.03
C ASN A 75 -2.95 11.76 -11.07
N LEU A 76 -2.87 10.49 -11.46
CA LEU A 76 -4.00 9.56 -11.46
C LEU A 76 -4.07 8.70 -10.19
N MET A 77 -3.14 8.85 -9.25
CA MET A 77 -3.12 8.03 -8.03
C MET A 77 -3.84 8.76 -6.89
N THR A 78 -4.57 8.01 -6.07
CA THR A 78 -5.08 8.52 -4.77
C THR A 78 -4.14 8.15 -3.64
N ASP A 79 -3.46 7.01 -3.76
CA ASP A 79 -2.57 6.48 -2.75
C ASP A 79 -1.33 5.84 -3.40
N LEU A 80 -0.16 6.08 -2.82
CA LEU A 80 1.10 5.46 -3.19
C LEU A 80 1.65 4.71 -1.99
N VAL A 81 1.67 3.38 -2.07
CA VAL A 81 2.39 2.52 -1.13
C VAL A 81 3.84 2.45 -1.57
N ILE A 82 4.76 2.85 -0.71
CA ILE A 82 6.17 2.94 -1.07
C ILE A 82 7.08 2.35 0.01
N GLY A 83 7.97 1.45 -0.41
CA GLY A 83 8.88 0.73 0.47
C GLY A 83 8.17 -0.20 1.46
N GLU A 84 8.97 -0.88 2.27
CA GLU A 84 8.47 -1.84 3.23
C GLU A 84 9.27 -1.90 4.54
N TYR A 85 8.54 -2.16 5.62
CA TYR A 85 9.03 -2.62 6.90
C TYR A 85 8.74 -4.13 7.01
N ASP A 86 9.66 -4.95 6.54
CA ASP A 86 9.64 -6.39 6.85
C ASP A 86 10.17 -6.59 8.28
N ILE A 87 9.27 -6.85 9.22
CA ILE A 87 9.54 -6.91 10.65
C ILE A 87 10.26 -8.23 10.99
N ASN A 88 11.23 -8.16 11.90
CA ASN A 88 11.65 -9.31 12.70
C ASN A 88 10.76 -9.42 13.94
N LEU A 89 9.85 -10.39 13.97
CA LEU A 89 8.87 -10.53 15.06
C LEU A 89 9.48 -10.71 16.46
N LYS A 90 10.76 -11.09 16.58
CA LYS A 90 11.43 -11.23 17.89
C LYS A 90 11.93 -9.91 18.47
N THR A 91 12.27 -8.95 17.61
CA THR A 91 12.97 -7.73 18.02
C THR A 91 12.24 -6.46 17.65
N GLY A 92 11.26 -6.52 16.74
CA GLY A 92 10.61 -5.34 16.17
C GLY A 92 11.45 -4.57 15.17
N GLU A 93 12.72 -4.92 14.99
CA GLU A 93 13.63 -4.29 14.03
C GLU A 93 13.26 -4.66 12.58
N PRO A 94 13.57 -3.82 11.59
CA PRO A 94 13.45 -4.21 10.20
C PRO A 94 14.49 -5.30 9.89
N ARG A 95 14.12 -6.33 9.13
CA ARG A 95 15.08 -7.37 8.71
C ARG A 95 16.19 -6.82 7.84
N SER A 96 15.89 -5.81 7.02
CA SER A 96 16.84 -5.15 6.14
C SER A 96 16.80 -3.64 6.34
N LYS A 97 17.82 -3.10 7.04
CA LYS A 97 18.03 -1.64 7.14
C LYS A 97 18.26 -1.00 5.77
N LYS A 98 18.80 -1.77 4.80
CA LYS A 98 19.02 -1.33 3.42
C LYS A 98 17.67 -1.12 2.73
N SER A 99 16.79 -2.12 2.77
CA SER A 99 15.47 -2.08 2.14
C SER A 99 14.59 -1.00 2.76
N LEU A 100 14.66 -0.80 4.08
CA LEU A 100 13.92 0.26 4.80
C LEU A 100 14.18 1.68 4.27
N ARG A 101 15.33 1.94 3.64
CA ARG A 101 15.72 3.28 3.17
C ARG A 101 15.90 3.35 1.65
N GLN A 102 15.63 2.28 0.93
CA GLN A 102 15.96 2.19 -0.49
C GLN A 102 15.20 3.24 -1.31
N PHE A 103 13.91 3.44 -1.04
CA PHE A 103 13.09 4.49 -1.68
C PHE A 103 13.65 5.91 -1.51
N ALA A 104 14.38 6.17 -0.42
CA ALA A 104 14.98 7.48 -0.14
C ALA A 104 16.38 7.63 -0.75
N ASN A 105 17.05 6.51 -1.02
CA ASN A 105 18.40 6.48 -1.59
C ASN A 105 18.38 6.50 -3.12
N GLN A 106 17.27 6.07 -3.72
CA GLN A 106 17.07 6.11 -5.15
C GLN A 106 16.57 7.50 -5.55
N THR A 107 17.36 8.16 -6.38
CA THR A 107 17.12 9.52 -6.81
C THR A 107 17.36 9.65 -8.29
N LEU A 108 16.47 10.34 -8.98
CA LEU A 108 16.73 10.82 -10.33
C LEU A 108 17.82 11.89 -10.26
N ALA A 109 18.85 11.74 -11.09
CA ALA A 109 19.78 12.81 -11.38
C ALA A 109 19.10 13.72 -12.42
N ASP A 110 18.94 14.99 -12.08
CA ASP A 110 18.53 15.99 -13.06
C ASP A 110 19.72 16.28 -13.98
N GLU A 111 19.58 16.08 -15.29
CA GLU A 111 20.66 16.32 -16.26
C GLU A 111 21.14 17.78 -16.24
N ASN A 112 20.32 18.70 -15.71
CA ASN A 112 20.60 20.13 -15.65
C ASN A 112 20.76 20.68 -14.23
N SER A 113 20.69 19.86 -13.18
CA SER A 113 20.93 20.33 -11.81
C SER A 113 21.60 19.27 -10.93
N GLU A 114 22.43 19.69 -9.97
CA GLU A 114 22.98 18.79 -8.94
C GLU A 114 21.90 18.23 -7.99
N LYS A 115 20.63 18.63 -8.18
CA LYS A 115 19.52 18.24 -7.32
C LYS A 115 19.06 16.83 -7.67
N ARG A 116 19.26 15.94 -6.70
CA ARG A 116 18.73 14.58 -6.71
C ARG A 116 17.30 14.58 -6.19
N THR A 117 16.36 14.09 -6.99
CA THR A 117 14.94 14.06 -6.63
C THR A 117 14.51 12.63 -6.33
N THR A 118 13.95 12.40 -5.14
CA THR A 118 13.37 11.12 -4.76
C THR A 118 11.98 10.94 -5.35
N ILE A 119 11.52 9.69 -5.44
CA ILE A 119 10.14 9.34 -5.82
C ILE A 119 9.09 10.02 -4.92
N LEU A 120 9.36 10.17 -3.61
CA LEU A 120 8.46 10.88 -2.69
C LEU A 120 8.30 12.36 -3.05
N GLU A 121 9.42 13.02 -3.38
CA GLU A 121 9.41 14.43 -3.79
C GLU A 121 8.70 14.60 -5.12
N LEU A 122 9.02 13.77 -6.11
CA LEU A 122 8.40 13.85 -7.43
C LEU A 122 6.90 13.56 -7.37
N ALA A 123 6.49 12.50 -6.67
CA ALA A 123 5.09 12.15 -6.51
C ALA A 123 4.29 13.27 -5.83
N TYR A 124 4.84 13.88 -4.77
CA TYR A 124 4.19 14.98 -4.07
C TYR A 124 4.15 16.27 -4.92
N GLU A 125 5.18 16.53 -5.72
CA GLU A 125 5.17 17.65 -6.67
C GLU A 125 4.08 17.48 -7.73
N LYS A 126 3.95 16.27 -8.29
CA LYS A 126 2.98 15.95 -9.35
C LYS A 126 1.56 15.81 -8.83
N ASN A 127 1.36 15.42 -7.58
CA ASN A 127 0.05 15.28 -6.95
C ASN A 127 0.11 15.63 -5.46
N ARG A 128 -0.28 16.86 -5.13
CA ARG A 128 -0.30 17.39 -3.76
C ARG A 128 -1.37 16.76 -2.87
N ASN A 129 -2.30 15.99 -3.43
CA ASN A 129 -3.38 15.32 -2.70
C ASN A 129 -3.11 13.83 -2.48
N LEU A 130 -1.96 13.32 -2.96
CA LEU A 130 -1.61 11.92 -2.87
C LEU A 130 -1.39 11.48 -1.42
N ASN A 131 -2.00 10.37 -1.01
CA ASN A 131 -1.64 9.73 0.25
C ASN A 131 -0.38 8.87 0.07
N PHE A 132 0.52 8.93 1.04
CA PHE A 132 1.77 8.18 1.07
C PHE A 132 1.70 7.13 2.17
N LEU A 133 1.80 5.87 1.79
CA LEU A 133 1.63 4.74 2.69
C LEU A 133 2.91 3.92 2.76
N PHE A 134 3.30 3.48 3.96
CA PHE A 134 4.44 2.57 4.14
C PHE A 134 3.94 1.16 4.40
N LEU A 135 4.41 0.15 3.66
CA LEU A 135 4.01 -1.23 3.89
C LEU A 135 4.68 -1.76 5.16
N VAL A 136 3.91 -2.39 6.05
CA VAL A 136 4.40 -3.07 7.25
C VAL A 136 3.97 -4.52 7.16
N THR A 137 4.94 -5.42 7.19
CA THR A 137 4.70 -6.85 6.96
C THR A 137 5.58 -7.73 7.82
N ALA A 138 5.15 -8.98 8.03
CA ALA A 138 5.92 -10.02 8.71
C ALA A 138 6.07 -11.27 7.82
N LEU A 139 6.23 -11.07 6.51
CA LEU A 139 6.38 -12.15 5.54
C LEU A 139 7.78 -12.77 5.65
N GLY A 140 7.88 -14.02 6.10
CA GLY A 140 9.10 -14.83 5.90
C GLY A 140 9.95 -15.13 7.13
N ASP A 141 9.55 -14.76 8.35
CA ASP A 141 10.40 -14.97 9.54
C ASP A 141 10.71 -16.45 9.84
N PHE A 142 9.86 -17.41 9.43
CA PHE A 142 9.97 -18.81 9.89
C PHE A 142 9.71 -19.89 8.82
N GLY A 143 9.90 -19.55 7.53
CA GLY A 143 9.76 -20.51 6.42
C GLY A 143 8.32 -20.93 6.16
N VAL A 144 8.13 -22.07 5.47
CA VAL A 144 6.81 -22.60 5.06
C VAL A 144 5.99 -23.10 6.25
N ASN A 145 6.60 -23.24 7.44
CA ASN A 145 5.92 -23.75 8.62
C ASN A 145 5.03 -22.67 9.27
N SER A 146 3.72 -22.81 9.05
CA SER A 146 2.67 -21.90 9.55
C SER A 146 2.68 -21.73 11.07
N ASP A 147 3.09 -22.77 11.80
CA ASP A 147 2.90 -22.82 13.25
C ASP A 147 3.94 -21.96 13.96
N TYR A 148 5.18 -21.94 13.46
CA TYR A 148 6.21 -21.04 13.97
C TYR A 148 5.88 -19.57 13.69
N GLN A 149 5.38 -19.26 12.49
CA GLN A 149 4.97 -17.90 12.17
C GLN A 149 3.83 -17.42 13.08
N SER A 150 2.85 -18.29 13.33
CA SER A 150 1.73 -17.99 14.24
C SER A 150 2.21 -17.81 15.68
N TYR A 151 3.14 -18.64 16.15
CA TYR A 151 3.73 -18.54 17.50
C TYR A 151 4.42 -17.18 17.71
N TYR A 152 5.35 -16.80 16.83
CA TYR A 152 6.11 -15.57 17.01
C TYR A 152 5.28 -14.32 16.77
N LEU A 153 4.28 -14.37 15.88
CA LEU A 153 3.32 -13.28 15.75
C LEU A 153 2.48 -13.16 17.02
N SER A 154 2.11 -14.29 17.64
CA SER A 154 1.42 -14.28 18.93
C SER A 154 2.28 -13.65 20.03
N THR A 155 3.58 -13.97 20.09
CA THR A 155 4.51 -13.35 21.05
C THR A 155 4.67 -11.86 20.80
N PHE A 156 4.87 -11.46 19.54
CA PHE A 156 4.97 -10.07 19.13
C PHE A 156 3.76 -9.23 19.53
N LEU A 157 2.55 -9.82 19.48
CA LEU A 157 1.30 -9.17 19.87
C LEU A 157 1.04 -9.23 21.39
N LYS A 158 1.34 -10.34 22.07
CA LYS A 158 0.99 -10.56 23.50
C LYS A 158 1.88 -9.86 24.50
N GLU A 159 3.14 -9.65 24.17
CA GLU A 159 3.98 -8.90 25.08
C GLU A 159 3.44 -7.46 25.06
N ASN A 160 2.81 -7.02 26.15
CA ASN A 160 2.47 -5.62 26.37
C ASN A 160 3.07 -5.16 27.72
N PRO A 161 3.94 -4.13 27.72
CA PRO A 161 4.59 -3.57 26.53
C PRO A 161 5.66 -4.54 26.04
N GLY A 162 5.44 -5.09 24.86
CA GLY A 162 6.39 -5.96 24.20
C GLY A 162 7.42 -5.10 23.55
N ALA A 163 8.64 -5.18 24.06
CA ALA A 163 9.75 -4.37 23.57
C ALA A 163 9.87 -4.39 22.04
N ALA A 164 9.47 -5.50 21.39
CA ALA A 164 9.43 -5.61 19.94
C ALA A 164 8.36 -4.75 19.26
N GLN A 165 7.12 -4.74 19.74
CA GLN A 165 6.05 -3.93 19.14
C GLN A 165 6.36 -2.43 19.29
N ASP A 166 6.78 -2.00 20.49
CA ASP A 166 7.19 -0.62 20.75
C ASP A 166 8.35 -0.19 19.85
N THR A 167 9.36 -1.06 19.70
CA THR A 167 10.51 -0.80 18.82
C THR A 167 10.06 -0.58 17.37
N MET A 168 9.15 -1.41 16.86
CA MET A 168 8.60 -1.25 15.51
C MET A 168 7.82 0.06 15.39
N LEU A 169 6.91 0.35 16.32
CA LEU A 169 6.07 1.55 16.29
C LEU A 169 6.91 2.83 16.37
N GLU A 170 7.94 2.86 17.23
CA GLU A 170 8.86 4.00 17.34
C GLU A 170 9.64 4.23 16.03
N LYS A 171 10.10 3.16 15.37
CA LYS A 171 10.86 3.27 14.11
C LYS A 171 9.97 3.71 12.95
N ILE A 172 8.76 3.18 12.86
CA ILE A 172 7.77 3.63 11.87
C ILE A 172 7.48 5.11 12.08
N ASP A 173 7.18 5.55 13.31
CA ASP A 173 6.88 6.96 13.57
C ASP A 173 8.07 7.87 13.26
N ARG A 174 9.30 7.45 13.58
CA ARG A 174 10.52 8.19 13.22
C ARG A 174 10.71 8.29 11.70
N LEU A 175 10.49 7.20 10.96
CA LEU A 175 10.60 7.15 9.51
C LEU A 175 9.58 8.08 8.85
N LEU A 176 8.31 7.96 9.23
CA LEU A 176 7.21 8.77 8.70
C LEU A 176 7.33 10.23 9.14
N GLY A 177 7.86 10.49 10.32
CA GLY A 177 8.24 11.84 10.77
C GLY A 177 9.32 12.48 9.91
N ASN A 178 10.26 11.69 9.36
CA ASN A 178 11.23 12.17 8.38
C ASN A 178 10.58 12.51 7.04
N TRP A 179 9.56 11.76 6.61
CA TRP A 179 8.84 12.09 5.38
C TRP A 179 8.21 13.47 5.45
N ARG A 180 7.53 13.77 6.57
CA ARG A 180 6.96 15.11 6.82
C ARG A 180 8.00 16.21 6.79
N ARG A 181 9.13 16.02 7.48
CA ARG A 181 10.16 17.05 7.62
C ARG A 181 10.93 17.29 6.33
N ASN A 182 11.34 16.23 5.66
CA ASN A 182 12.26 16.28 4.53
C ASN A 182 11.52 16.52 3.21
N TYR A 183 10.37 15.86 3.01
CA TYR A 183 9.62 15.92 1.75
C TYR A 183 8.38 16.82 1.81
N LYS A 184 8.12 17.45 2.98
CA LYS A 184 7.01 18.40 3.20
C LYS A 184 5.62 17.81 2.96
N ILE A 185 5.48 16.49 3.15
CA ILE A 185 4.21 15.78 3.07
C ILE A 185 3.41 16.03 4.37
N PRO A 186 2.18 16.55 4.30
CA PRO A 186 1.29 16.74 5.46
C PRO A 186 1.02 15.43 6.23
N ARG A 187 0.76 15.52 7.53
CA ARG A 187 0.60 14.32 8.39
C ARG A 187 -0.62 13.50 7.99
N GLU A 188 -1.71 14.18 7.66
CA GLU A 188 -2.99 13.63 7.22
C GLU A 188 -2.89 12.83 5.91
N GLN A 189 -1.81 12.99 5.14
CA GLN A 189 -1.55 12.23 3.93
C GLN A 189 -0.67 11.00 4.17
N ILE A 190 -0.16 10.80 5.40
CA ILE A 190 0.78 9.73 5.71
C ILE A 190 0.05 8.58 6.41
N GLY A 191 0.34 7.35 5.98
CA GLY A 191 -0.22 6.17 6.60
C GLY A 191 0.65 4.94 6.46
N VAL A 192 0.08 3.82 6.88
CA VAL A 192 0.69 2.50 6.79
C VAL A 192 -0.28 1.51 6.17
N VAL A 193 0.28 0.52 5.48
CA VAL A 193 -0.46 -0.68 5.06
C VAL A 193 -0.01 -1.84 5.93
N LEU A 194 -0.91 -2.47 6.65
CA LEU A 194 -0.64 -3.66 7.46
C LEU A 194 -0.89 -4.91 6.61
N ASP A 195 0.12 -5.78 6.48
CA ASP A 195 0.07 -7.05 5.74
C ASP A 195 0.46 -8.21 6.65
N PHE A 196 -0.53 -8.72 7.39
CA PHE A 196 -0.40 -9.81 8.36
C PHE A 196 -1.35 -10.97 8.00
N PRO A 197 -1.08 -11.73 6.94
CA PRO A 197 -2.04 -12.68 6.38
C PRO A 197 -2.39 -13.87 7.29
N LYS A 198 -1.67 -14.08 8.40
CA LYS A 198 -1.82 -15.22 9.31
C LYS A 198 -1.94 -14.77 10.76
N LEU A 199 -2.93 -13.93 11.06
CA LEU A 199 -3.23 -13.58 12.45
C LEU A 199 -3.82 -14.78 13.19
N PRO A 200 -3.37 -15.05 14.43
CA PRO A 200 -3.92 -16.11 15.26
C PRO A 200 -5.35 -15.78 15.70
N GLY A 201 -6.23 -16.78 15.73
CA GLY A 201 -7.67 -16.60 15.98
C GLY A 201 -8.10 -16.56 17.45
N SER A 202 -7.18 -16.46 18.43
CA SER A 202 -7.57 -16.40 19.84
C SER A 202 -7.97 -14.97 20.24
N GLU A 203 -9.08 -14.79 20.97
CA GLU A 203 -9.64 -13.50 21.38
C GLU A 203 -8.59 -12.52 21.96
N ASN A 204 -7.79 -12.94 22.95
CA ASN A 204 -6.75 -12.07 23.54
C ASN A 204 -5.74 -11.53 22.52
N LEU A 205 -5.43 -12.30 21.46
CA LEU A 205 -4.53 -11.85 20.40
C LEU A 205 -5.19 -10.87 19.45
N GLN A 206 -6.50 -10.99 19.29
CA GLN A 206 -7.26 -10.05 18.49
C GLN A 206 -7.26 -8.67 19.13
N GLU A 207 -7.50 -8.60 20.44
CA GLU A 207 -7.44 -7.36 21.20
C GLU A 207 -6.09 -6.64 21.02
N HIS A 208 -4.98 -7.35 21.19
CA HIS A 208 -3.66 -6.76 21.02
C HIS A 208 -3.36 -6.26 19.59
N PHE A 209 -3.89 -6.94 18.57
CA PHE A 209 -3.77 -6.43 17.20
C PHE A 209 -4.60 -5.16 16.99
N LEU A 210 -5.79 -5.09 17.57
CA LEU A 210 -6.64 -3.91 17.56
C LEU A 210 -6.02 -2.74 18.35
N GLU A 211 -5.33 -3.02 19.46
CA GLU A 211 -4.55 -2.05 20.23
C GLU A 211 -3.44 -1.44 19.36
N MET A 212 -2.66 -2.27 18.66
CA MET A 212 -1.62 -1.81 17.74
C MET A 212 -2.18 -0.89 16.64
N ILE A 213 -3.33 -1.24 16.04
CA ILE A 213 -4.01 -0.37 15.06
C ILE A 213 -4.40 0.97 15.72
N SER A 214 -4.91 0.91 16.95
CA SER A 214 -5.33 2.10 17.69
C SER A 214 -4.16 3.02 18.02
N GLU A 215 -2.99 2.47 18.33
CA GLU A 215 -1.78 3.25 18.54
C GLU A 215 -1.31 3.97 17.26
N LEU A 216 -1.39 3.30 16.11
CA LEU A 216 -1.11 3.92 14.81
C LEU A 216 -2.09 5.07 14.52
N ASN A 217 -3.39 4.87 14.77
CA ASN A 217 -4.41 5.91 14.63
C ASN A 217 -4.20 7.07 15.59
N ASN A 218 -3.84 6.81 16.85
CA ASN A 218 -3.55 7.85 17.86
C ASN A 218 -2.34 8.71 17.48
N LYS A 219 -1.43 8.18 16.65
CA LYS A 219 -0.34 8.96 16.04
C LYS A 219 -0.81 9.79 14.84
N GLY A 220 -2.09 9.74 14.47
CA GLY A 220 -2.66 10.46 13.33
C GLY A 220 -2.22 9.89 11.98
N LEU A 221 -1.96 8.58 11.91
CA LEU A 221 -1.66 7.88 10.67
C LEU A 221 -2.93 7.30 10.07
N LYS A 222 -3.02 7.28 8.73
CA LYS A 222 -3.98 6.40 8.05
C LYS A 222 -3.55 4.94 8.21
N VAL A 223 -4.49 4.03 8.44
CA VAL A 223 -4.22 2.60 8.58
C VAL A 223 -5.02 1.83 7.54
N TYR A 224 -4.31 1.23 6.59
CA TYR A 224 -4.90 0.35 5.59
C TYR A 224 -4.58 -1.09 5.98
N LEU A 225 -5.50 -2.00 5.75
CA LEU A 225 -5.33 -3.41 6.11
C LEU A 225 -5.49 -4.29 4.88
N LYS A 226 -4.44 -5.06 4.55
CA LYS A 226 -4.52 -6.10 3.53
C LYS A 226 -5.23 -7.33 4.09
N LEU A 227 -6.28 -7.75 3.41
CA LEU A 227 -7.02 -8.97 3.73
C LEU A 227 -6.43 -10.15 2.93
N PRO A 228 -6.23 -11.32 3.55
CA PRO A 228 -5.82 -12.50 2.81
C PRO A 228 -6.94 -13.01 1.90
N LEU A 229 -6.56 -13.53 0.72
CA LEU A 229 -7.50 -14.14 -0.25
C LEU A 229 -8.12 -15.46 0.23
N GLN A 230 -7.51 -16.13 1.21
CA GLN A 230 -7.90 -17.47 1.62
C GLN A 230 -8.82 -17.47 2.83
N ILE A 231 -9.89 -18.27 2.73
CA ILE A 231 -10.98 -18.48 3.69
C ILE A 231 -10.50 -19.11 5.02
N ASN A 232 -9.27 -19.64 5.07
CA ASN A 232 -8.75 -20.37 6.23
C ASN A 232 -8.00 -19.48 7.24
N ALA A 233 -8.36 -18.21 7.35
CA ALA A 233 -7.83 -17.32 8.39
C ALA A 233 -8.95 -17.00 9.39
N PRO A 234 -9.08 -17.78 10.49
CA PRO A 234 -10.18 -17.65 11.45
C PRO A 234 -10.41 -16.21 11.93
N PHE A 235 -9.31 -15.47 12.11
CA PHE A 235 -9.30 -14.05 12.47
C PHE A 235 -10.09 -13.16 11.49
N TYR A 236 -9.89 -13.36 10.19
CA TYR A 236 -10.52 -12.52 9.14
C TYR A 236 -11.87 -13.07 8.67
N SER A 237 -12.25 -14.27 9.10
CA SER A 237 -13.56 -14.87 8.81
C SER A 237 -14.61 -14.58 9.88
N ASP A 238 -14.21 -14.03 11.03
CA ASP A 238 -15.13 -13.64 12.12
C ASP A 238 -15.83 -12.30 11.79
N PRO A 239 -17.17 -12.28 11.64
CA PRO A 239 -17.92 -11.07 11.32
C PRO A 239 -17.79 -9.96 12.37
N ASP A 240 -17.72 -10.31 13.65
CA ASP A 240 -17.60 -9.32 14.73
C ASP A 240 -16.23 -8.66 14.70
N MET A 241 -15.19 -9.44 14.42
CA MET A 241 -13.84 -8.95 14.20
C MET A 241 -13.74 -8.04 12.98
N LEU A 242 -14.35 -8.41 11.85
CA LEU A 242 -14.40 -7.55 10.66
C LEU A 242 -15.12 -6.23 10.93
N ALA A 243 -16.22 -6.25 11.69
CA ALA A 243 -16.94 -5.04 12.08
C ALA A 243 -16.11 -4.13 12.99
N GLU A 244 -15.28 -4.70 13.86
CA GLU A 244 -14.37 -3.96 14.72
C GLU A 244 -13.20 -3.36 13.93
N LEU A 245 -12.60 -4.14 13.02
CA LEU A 245 -11.58 -3.64 12.10
C LEU A 245 -12.11 -2.50 11.23
N ASN A 246 -13.32 -2.62 10.69
CA ASN A 246 -13.94 -1.60 9.83
C ASN A 246 -14.13 -0.26 10.55
N ARG A 247 -14.19 -0.24 11.88
CA ARG A 247 -14.24 1.01 12.68
C ARG A 247 -12.88 1.65 12.90
N ARG A 248 -11.79 0.91 12.67
CA ARG A 248 -10.43 1.31 13.05
C ARG A 248 -9.48 1.45 11.86
N VAL A 249 -9.82 0.90 10.70
CA VAL A 249 -9.00 1.03 9.48
C VAL A 249 -9.70 1.96 8.49
N ASP A 250 -8.91 2.74 7.74
CA ASP A 250 -9.43 3.64 6.70
C ASP A 250 -9.84 2.89 5.44
N VAL A 251 -9.12 1.82 5.10
CA VAL A 251 -9.32 1.04 3.87
C VAL A 251 -8.91 -0.42 4.08
N PHE A 252 -9.77 -1.32 3.60
CA PHE A 252 -9.39 -2.70 3.35
C PHE A 252 -8.85 -2.88 1.93
N LEU A 253 -7.69 -3.52 1.80
CA LEU A 253 -7.10 -3.89 0.52
C LEU A 253 -7.34 -5.38 0.29
N LEU A 254 -8.13 -5.69 -0.73
CA LEU A 254 -8.28 -7.06 -1.21
C LEU A 254 -7.08 -7.40 -2.08
N LYS A 255 -6.40 -8.51 -1.75
CA LYS A 255 -5.28 -9.02 -2.52
C LYS A 255 -5.74 -9.73 -3.79
#